data_AF-A0A921I2H7-F1
#
_entry.id   AF-A0A921I2H7-F1
#
_cell.length_a   1.000
_cell.length_b   1.000
_cell.length_c   1.000
_cell.angle_alpha   90.00
_cell.angle_beta   90.00
_cell.angle_gamma   90.00
#
_symmetry.space_group_name_H-M   'P 1'
#
loop_
_entity.id
_entity.type
_entity.pdbx_description
1 polymer ?
#
loop_
_entity_poly.entity_id
_entity_poly.type
_entity_poly.pdbx_seq_one_letter_code
_entity_poly.pdbx_strand_id
1 'polypeptide(L)'
;MRQTGILMPVSSLPSRTGIGELGPAAYRWIEMMKESGAGIWQILPLNPVGYGNSPYQPYSSYAGDELYISLDVLFQEGLLKEQPEVFREKAVRVDYDAVRAFKLPYL
;
A
#
# COMPACT_ATOMS: atom_id res chain seq x y z
N MET A 1 22.87 14.58 -16.11
CA MET A 1 21.48 15.01 -15.81
C MET A 1 21.30 15.04 -14.29
N ARG A 2 20.58 16.02 -13.75
CA ARG A 2 20.27 16.12 -12.31
C ARG A 2 18.88 15.53 -12.06
N GLN A 3 18.72 14.64 -11.08
CA GLN A 3 17.44 14.03 -10.72
C GLN A 3 17.05 14.38 -9.28
N THR A 4 15.76 14.33 -9.00
CA THR A 4 15.18 14.54 -7.67
C THR A 4 14.14 13.46 -7.42
N GLY A 5 14.07 12.99 -6.18
CA GLY A 5 13.17 11.92 -5.79
C GLY A 5 12.65 12.09 -4.37
N ILE A 6 11.65 11.29 -4.04
CA ILE A 6 11.00 11.26 -2.73
C ILE A 6 11.05 9.82 -2.20
N LEU A 7 11.48 9.67 -0.95
CA LEU A 7 11.34 8.43 -0.19
C LEU A 7 9.96 8.42 0.49
N MET A 8 9.14 7.46 0.12
CA MET A 8 7.85 7.24 0.80
C MET A 8 7.50 5.74 0.73
N PRO A 9 7.37 5.04 1.88
CA PRO A 9 6.90 3.65 1.89
C PRO A 9 5.48 3.56 1.31
N VAL A 10 5.16 2.48 0.58
CA VAL A 10 3.79 2.26 0.05
C VAL A 10 2.77 2.25 1.18
N SER A 11 3.11 1.63 2.33
CA SER A 11 2.24 1.57 3.51
C SER A 11 1.82 2.93 4.06
N SER A 12 2.56 4.00 3.72
CA SER A 12 2.31 5.38 4.17
C SER A 12 1.37 6.16 3.25
N LEU A 13 0.99 5.61 2.09
CA LEU A 13 -0.02 6.23 1.24
C LEU A 13 -1.35 6.37 1.99
N PRO A 14 -2.11 7.46 1.74
CA PRO A 14 -3.50 7.55 2.19
C PRO A 14 -4.31 6.36 1.69
N SER A 15 -5.12 5.77 2.56
CA SER A 15 -5.85 4.54 2.24
C SER A 15 -7.24 4.53 2.85
N ARG A 16 -8.18 3.89 2.16
CA ARG A 16 -9.53 3.60 2.66
C ARG A 16 -9.59 2.37 3.57
N THR A 17 -8.54 1.53 3.55
CA THR A 17 -8.52 0.19 4.17
C THR A 17 -7.45 0.06 5.26
N GLY A 18 -6.91 1.19 5.74
CA GLY A 18 -6.04 1.27 6.92
C GLY A 18 -4.54 1.07 6.65
N ILE A 19 -4.14 0.72 5.42
CA ILE A 19 -2.74 0.71 4.96
C ILE A 19 -2.67 1.17 3.50
N GLY A 20 -1.62 1.90 3.13
CA GLY A 20 -1.40 2.26 1.73
C GLY A 20 -1.30 1.04 0.80
N GLU A 21 -1.89 1.15 -0.39
CA GLU A 21 -2.03 0.07 -1.37
C GLU A 21 -1.55 0.51 -2.77
N LEU A 22 -1.24 -0.46 -3.62
CA LEU A 22 -0.98 -0.26 -5.05
C LEU A 22 -2.30 -0.13 -5.81
N GLY A 23 -2.95 1.02 -5.62
CA GLY A 23 -4.27 1.34 -6.20
C GLY A 23 -4.43 2.83 -6.50
N PRO A 24 -5.67 3.37 -6.47
CA PRO A 24 -5.95 4.76 -6.85
C PRO A 24 -5.09 5.81 -6.12
N ALA A 25 -4.74 5.57 -4.84
CA ALA A 25 -3.88 6.47 -4.08
C ALA A 25 -2.43 6.50 -4.60
N ALA A 26 -1.88 5.35 -5.03
CA ALA A 26 -0.55 5.27 -5.61
C ALA A 26 -0.49 6.01 -6.97
N TYR A 27 -1.52 5.87 -7.81
CA TYR A 27 -1.61 6.64 -9.06
C TYR A 27 -1.68 8.15 -8.81
N ARG A 28 -2.52 8.60 -7.86
CA ARG A 28 -2.58 10.01 -7.47
C ARG A 28 -1.23 10.51 -6.96
N TRP A 29 -0.53 9.72 -6.16
CA TRP A 29 0.81 10.05 -5.68
C TRP A 29 1.81 10.24 -6.84
N ILE A 30 1.80 9.34 -7.82
CA ILE A 30 2.68 9.45 -9.00
C ILE A 30 2.39 10.73 -9.80
N GLU A 31 1.12 11.09 -10.00
CA GLU A 31 0.77 12.36 -10.66
C GLU A 31 1.25 13.58 -9.84
N MET A 32 1.11 13.57 -8.51
CA MET A 32 1.66 14.62 -7.65
C MET A 32 3.19 14.74 -7.76
N MET A 33 3.89 13.60 -7.80
CA MET A 33 5.36 13.59 -7.98
C MET A 33 5.76 14.22 -9.31
N LYS A 34 5.08 13.83 -10.39
CA LYS A 34 5.26 14.38 -11.73
C LYS A 34 5.00 15.88 -11.77
N GLU A 35 3.92 16.35 -11.17
CA GLU A 35 3.61 17.78 -11.05
C GLU A 35 4.68 18.56 -10.28
N SER A 36 5.27 17.95 -9.24
CA SER A 36 6.35 18.55 -8.44
C SER A 36 7.73 18.51 -9.13
N GLY A 37 7.88 17.82 -10.25
CA GLY A 37 9.16 17.58 -10.93
C GLY A 37 10.05 16.52 -10.26
N ALA A 38 9.55 15.78 -9.26
CA ALA A 38 10.24 14.64 -8.68
C ALA A 38 10.07 13.40 -9.59
N GLY A 39 11.18 12.88 -10.12
CA GLY A 39 11.19 11.79 -11.10
C GLY A 39 11.51 10.41 -10.52
N ILE A 40 11.80 10.29 -9.23
CA ILE A 40 12.17 9.03 -8.58
C ILE A 40 11.33 8.83 -7.32
N TRP A 41 10.56 7.74 -7.26
CA TRP A 41 9.92 7.28 -6.03
C TRP A 41 10.75 6.16 -5.42
N GLN A 42 11.34 6.42 -4.25
CA GLN A 42 12.01 5.39 -3.48
C GLN A 42 11.03 4.81 -2.45
N ILE A 43 10.95 3.48 -2.40
CA ILE A 43 10.10 2.72 -1.47
C ILE A 43 10.94 1.84 -0.54
N LEU A 44 10.33 1.32 0.51
CA LEU A 44 10.90 0.25 1.35
C LEU A 44 10.59 -1.13 0.73
N PRO A 45 11.24 -2.22 1.19
CA PRO A 45 10.90 -3.56 0.73
C PRO A 45 9.41 -3.86 0.88
N LEU A 46 8.84 -4.54 -0.13
CA LEU A 46 7.42 -4.86 -0.21
C LEU A 46 7.11 -6.28 0.25
N ASN A 47 8.06 -6.95 0.89
CA ASN A 47 7.94 -8.35 1.25
C ASN A 47 7.01 -8.56 2.46
N PRO A 48 6.40 -9.76 2.63
CA PRO A 48 5.55 -10.08 3.77
C PRO A 48 6.26 -9.83 5.09
N VAL A 49 5.77 -8.86 5.88
CA VAL A 49 6.44 -8.46 7.12
C VAL A 49 6.26 -9.50 8.23
N GLY A 50 7.36 -9.81 8.93
CA GLY A 50 7.36 -10.70 10.09
C GLY A 50 7.02 -9.99 11.40
N TYR A 51 7.47 -10.59 12.51
CA TYR A 51 7.31 -10.01 13.85
C TYR A 51 7.90 -8.59 13.91
N GLY A 52 7.13 -7.65 14.47
CA GLY A 52 7.51 -6.24 14.57
C GLY A 52 7.23 -5.41 13.32
N ASN A 53 6.64 -5.99 12.26
CA ASN A 53 6.21 -5.31 11.04
C ASN A 53 7.34 -4.55 10.31
N SER A 54 8.59 -5.01 10.47
CA SER A 54 9.74 -4.43 9.79
C SER A 54 9.81 -4.95 8.35
N PRO A 55 9.89 -4.08 7.33
CA PRO A 55 10.09 -4.51 5.95
C PRO A 55 11.47 -5.15 5.71
N TYR A 56 12.37 -5.08 6.69
CA TYR A 56 13.71 -5.70 6.65
C TYR A 56 13.78 -7.06 7.34
N GLN A 57 12.66 -7.56 7.87
CA GLN A 57 12.57 -8.88 8.47
C GLN A 57 11.38 -9.66 7.88
N PRO A 58 11.45 -10.03 6.58
CA PRO A 58 10.32 -10.66 5.93
C PRO A 58 10.31 -12.17 6.08
N TYR A 59 9.13 -12.78 5.87
CA TYR A 59 8.99 -14.24 5.74
C TYR A 59 9.58 -14.79 4.43
N SER A 60 9.74 -13.94 3.41
CA SER A 60 10.26 -14.32 2.09
C SER A 60 11.06 -13.17 1.50
N SER A 61 12.17 -13.48 0.83
CA SER A 61 12.96 -12.49 0.07
C SER A 61 12.42 -12.23 -1.35
N TYR A 62 11.41 -12.99 -1.79
CA TYR A 62 10.87 -12.92 -3.17
C TYR A 62 9.40 -12.50 -3.24
N ALA A 63 8.58 -12.91 -2.27
CA ALA A 63 7.15 -12.62 -2.29
C ALA A 63 6.87 -11.13 -2.04
N GLY A 64 5.76 -10.62 -2.57
CA GLY A 64 5.17 -9.35 -2.14
C GLY A 64 4.14 -9.60 -1.03
N ASP A 65 3.99 -8.64 -0.11
CA ASP A 65 2.97 -8.66 0.94
C ASP A 65 1.59 -8.38 0.33
N GLU A 66 0.65 -9.28 0.57
CA GLU A 66 -0.74 -9.18 0.12
C GLU A 66 -1.44 -7.92 0.66
N LEU A 67 -0.93 -7.33 1.75
CA LEU A 67 -1.41 -6.06 2.28
C LEU A 67 -1.35 -4.91 1.26
N TYR A 68 -0.48 -4.97 0.26
CA TYR A 68 -0.35 -3.92 -0.75
C TYR A 68 -1.30 -4.09 -1.95
N ILE A 69 -2.05 -5.19 -2.04
CA ILE A 69 -3.06 -5.40 -3.09
C ILE A 69 -4.22 -4.44 -2.85
N SER A 70 -4.65 -3.70 -3.88
CA SER A 70 -5.76 -2.76 -3.71
C SER A 70 -7.12 -3.43 -3.84
N LEU A 71 -7.88 -3.40 -2.75
CA LEU A 71 -9.23 -3.94 -2.71
C LEU A 71 -10.19 -3.20 -3.66
N ASP A 72 -9.97 -1.91 -3.87
CA ASP A 72 -10.73 -1.11 -4.84
C ASP A 72 -10.49 -1.55 -6.28
N VAL A 73 -9.24 -1.88 -6.62
CA VAL A 73 -8.90 -2.38 -7.97
C VAL A 73 -9.51 -3.76 -8.18
N LEU A 74 -9.43 -4.67 -7.20
CA LEU A 74 -10.06 -5.99 -7.31
C LEU A 74 -11.58 -5.90 -7.54
N PHE A 75 -12.25 -4.98 -6.84
CA PHE A 75 -13.68 -4.74 -7.07
C PHE A 75 -13.95 -4.15 -8.46
N GLN A 76 -13.15 -3.17 -8.91
CA GLN A 76 -13.29 -2.57 -10.24
C GLN A 76 -13.07 -3.57 -11.37
N GLU A 77 -12.19 -4.55 -11.18
CA GLU A 77 -11.93 -5.64 -12.13
C GLU A 77 -12.97 -6.78 -12.04
N GLY A 78 -13.94 -6.70 -11.13
CA GLY A 78 -14.97 -7.72 -10.96
C GLY A 78 -14.49 -9.00 -10.27
N LEU A 79 -13.32 -8.95 -9.62
CA LEU A 79 -12.76 -10.06 -8.84
C LEU A 79 -13.40 -10.16 -7.45
N LEU A 80 -13.96 -9.05 -6.95
CA LEU A 80 -14.80 -9.02 -5.75
C LEU A 80 -16.26 -8.79 -6.14
N LYS A 81 -17.17 -9.54 -5.49
CA LYS A 81 -18.61 -9.43 -5.74
C LYS A 81 -19.22 -8.14 -5.18
N GLU A 82 -18.64 -7.64 -4.09
CA GLU A 82 -19.13 -6.49 -3.33
C GLU A 82 -18.01 -5.51 -3.09
N GLN A 83 -18.36 -4.23 -2.99
CA GLN A 83 -17.38 -3.19 -2.72
C GLN A 83 -16.89 -3.30 -1.27
N PRO A 84 -15.57 -3.38 -1.04
CA PRO A 84 -15.02 -3.49 0.31
C PRO A 84 -15.36 -2.25 1.15
N GLU A 85 -15.74 -2.50 2.40
CA GLU A 85 -16.09 -1.46 3.35
C GLU A 85 -14.91 -0.51 3.63
N VAL A 86 -15.23 0.71 4.08
CA VAL A 86 -14.20 1.63 4.56
C VAL A 86 -13.70 1.16 5.92
N PHE A 87 -12.39 1.00 6.06
CA PHE A 87 -11.75 0.57 7.30
C PHE A 87 -10.58 1.47 7.65
N ARG A 88 -10.68 2.15 8.81
CA ARG A 88 -9.59 2.98 9.37
C ARG A 88 -8.99 4.02 8.42
N GLU A 89 -9.79 4.59 7.52
CA GLU A 89 -9.34 5.57 6.52
C GLU A 89 -8.60 6.78 7.10
N LYS A 90 -8.97 7.20 8.31
CA LYS A 90 -8.39 8.37 9.00
C LYS A 90 -7.30 8.00 10.02
N ALA A 91 -6.83 6.76 10.02
CA ALA A 91 -5.77 6.34 10.92
C ALA A 91 -4.45 7.03 10.55
N VAL A 92 -3.77 7.56 11.57
CA VAL A 92 -2.45 8.22 11.41
C VAL A 92 -1.28 7.23 11.46
N ARG A 93 -1.58 5.95 11.75
CA ARG A 93 -0.60 4.86 11.84
C ARG A 93 -1.26 3.55 11.38
N VAL A 94 -0.47 2.73 10.71
CA VAL A 94 -0.86 1.37 10.30
C VAL A 94 -0.94 0.45 11.52
N ASP A 95 -2.09 -0.19 11.68
CA ASP A 95 -2.34 -1.28 12.62
C ASP A 95 -2.33 -2.59 11.82
N TYR A 96 -1.15 -3.19 11.67
CA TYR A 96 -0.94 -4.32 10.75
C TYR A 96 -1.82 -5.52 11.07
N ASP A 97 -2.02 -5.85 12.34
CA ASP A 97 -2.84 -7.00 12.74
C ASP A 97 -4.31 -6.75 12.41
N ALA A 98 -4.83 -5.56 12.71
CA ALA A 98 -6.21 -5.20 12.39
C ALA A 98 -6.44 -5.12 10.87
N VAL A 99 -5.47 -4.60 10.12
CA VAL A 99 -5.56 -4.53 8.66
C VAL A 99 -5.49 -5.92 8.03
N ARG A 100 -4.61 -6.82 8.48
CA ARG A 100 -4.59 -8.21 7.98
C ARG A 100 -5.93 -8.89 8.26
N ALA A 101 -6.46 -8.78 9.49
CA ALA A 101 -7.76 -9.35 9.85
C ALA A 101 -8.90 -8.81 8.97
N PHE A 102 -8.85 -7.52 8.60
CA PHE A 102 -9.84 -6.91 7.72
C PHE A 102 -9.68 -7.33 6.25
N LYS A 103 -8.45 -7.38 5.73
CA LYS A 103 -8.18 -7.61 4.29
C LYS A 103 -8.21 -9.07 3.89
N LEU A 104 -7.75 -9.99 4.73
CA LEU A 104 -7.62 -11.41 4.39
C LEU A 104 -8.94 -12.07 3.92
N PRO A 105 -10.13 -11.74 4.46
CA PRO A 105 -11.38 -12.29 3.93
C PRO A 105 -11.70 -11.91 2.46
N TYR A 106 -11.05 -10.88 1.92
CA TYR A 106 -11.21 -10.45 0.53
C TYR A 106 -10.13 -11.02 -0.42
N LEU A 107 -9.04 -11.58 0.10
CA LEU A 107 -7.85 -12.00 -0.65
C LEU A 107 -7.71 -13.52 -0.68
#